data_AF-A0AAD5IJD0-F1
#
_entry.id   AF-A0AAD5IJD0-F1
#
_cell.length_a   1.000
_cell.length_b   1.000
_cell.length_c   1.000
_cell.angle_alpha   90.00
_cell.angle_beta   90.00
_cell.angle_gamma   90.00
#
_symmetry.space_group_name_H-M   'P 1'
#
loop_
_entity.id
_entity.type
_entity.pdbx_description
1 polymer ?
#
loop_
_entity_poly.entity_id
_entity_poly.type
_entity_poly.pdbx_seq_one_letter_code
_entity_poly.pdbx_strand_id
1 'polypeptide(L)'
;MLAQLRIDTNMDALKWQLYHARKAVRQMIDGGIKDPYSKLKEYAAEVLTVIGVDLNNQMYLVAYALVEAETKDTWGWFLEQLAADLELNNSFDIVWISDK
;
A
#
# COMPACT_ATOMS: atom_id res chain seq x y z
N MET A 1 7.57 -11.94 -26.25
CA MET A 1 8.76 -11.20 -25.75
C MET A 1 8.53 -9.68 -25.59
N LEU A 2 7.43 -9.07 -26.09
CA LEU A 2 7.19 -7.62 -25.99
C LEU A 2 6.19 -7.18 -24.89
N ALA A 3 5.49 -8.09 -24.22
CA ALA A 3 4.54 -7.74 -23.15
C ALA A 3 5.24 -7.45 -21.80
N GLN A 4 6.34 -8.15 -21.51
CA GLN A 4 7.07 -8.03 -20.24
C GLN A 4 7.68 -6.62 -20.05
N LEU A 5 8.25 -6.08 -21.14
CA LEU A 5 8.96 -4.80 -21.12
C LEU A 5 8.06 -3.59 -20.76
N ARG A 6 6.75 -3.66 -21.02
CA ARG A 6 5.79 -2.56 -20.78
C ARG A 6 5.29 -2.52 -19.33
N ILE A 7 5.28 -3.66 -18.66
CA ILE A 7 4.87 -3.78 -17.24
C ILE A 7 6.04 -3.38 -16.34
N ASP A 8 7.26 -3.80 -16.66
CA ASP A 8 8.47 -3.47 -15.91
C ASP A 8 8.74 -1.95 -15.93
N THR A 9 8.62 -1.31 -17.09
CA THR A 9 8.80 0.15 -17.22
C THR A 9 7.76 0.94 -16.43
N ASN A 10 6.52 0.46 -16.32
CA ASN A 10 5.48 1.14 -15.55
C ASN A 10 5.72 1.00 -14.04
N MET A 11 6.18 -0.16 -13.58
CA MET A 11 6.54 -0.39 -12.18
C MET A 11 7.76 0.43 -11.75
N ASP A 12 8.77 0.54 -12.62
CA ASP A 12 9.95 1.37 -12.35
C ASP A 12 9.59 2.85 -12.34
N ALA A 13 8.75 3.30 -13.28
CA ALA A 13 8.21 4.66 -13.28
C ALA A 13 7.37 4.94 -12.02
N LEU A 14 6.51 4.01 -11.59
CA LEU A 14 5.69 4.14 -10.39
C LEU A 14 6.54 4.21 -9.12
N LYS A 15 7.56 3.34 -9.00
CA LYS A 15 8.55 3.39 -7.91
C LYS A 15 9.28 4.72 -7.88
N TRP A 16 9.61 5.26 -9.06
CA TRP A 16 10.27 6.56 -9.19
C TRP A 16 9.34 7.70 -8.76
N GLN A 17 8.10 7.72 -9.23
CA GLN A 17 7.10 8.69 -8.81
C GLN A 17 6.86 8.64 -7.29
N LEU A 18 6.75 7.44 -6.71
CA LEU A 18 6.61 7.24 -5.28
C LEU A 18 7.84 7.69 -4.49
N TYR A 19 9.05 7.41 -4.98
CA TYR A 19 10.29 7.88 -4.38
C TYR A 19 10.36 9.40 -4.37
N HIS A 20 9.99 10.05 -5.48
CA HIS A 20 9.97 11.51 -5.59
C HIS A 20 8.90 12.14 -4.70
N ALA A 21 7.70 11.56 -4.64
CA ALA A 21 6.64 11.98 -3.72
C ALA A 21 7.09 11.87 -2.26
N ARG A 22 7.65 10.71 -1.86
CA ARG A 22 8.19 10.50 -0.50
C ARG A 22 9.33 11.46 -0.17
N LYS A 23 10.23 11.70 -1.11
CA LYS A 23 11.37 12.60 -0.93
C LYS A 23 10.93 14.06 -0.81
N ALA A 24 9.97 14.49 -1.64
CA ALA A 24 9.39 15.83 -1.56
C ALA A 24 8.69 16.06 -0.22
N VAL A 25 7.86 15.11 0.22
CA VAL A 25 7.22 15.15 1.54
C VAL A 25 8.26 15.19 2.66
N ARG A 26 9.32 14.38 2.58
CA ARG A 26 10.41 14.36 3.57
C ARG A 26 11.14 15.71 3.65
N GLN A 27 11.42 16.33 2.51
CA GLN A 27 12.05 17.65 2.44
C GLN A 27 11.13 18.76 2.97
N MET A 28 9.81 18.66 2.72
CA MET A 28 8.82 19.60 3.25
C MET A 28 8.69 19.52 4.78
N ILE A 29 8.74 18.31 5.34
CA ILE A 29 8.73 18.08 6.79
C ILE A 29 10.01 18.63 7.44
N ASP A 30 11.17 18.38 6.84
CA ASP A 30 12.46 18.74 7.44
C ASP A 30 12.82 20.24 7.27
N GLY A 31 12.21 20.95 6.30
CA GLY A 31 12.62 22.29 5.86
C GLY A 31 11.83 23.50 6.37
N GLY A 32 10.68 23.36 7.04
CA GLY A 32 9.91 24.55 7.43
C GLY A 32 8.69 24.38 8.34
N ILE A 33 8.25 23.16 8.63
CA ILE A 33 7.11 22.91 9.54
C ILE A 33 7.54 21.84 10.55
N LYS A 34 8.22 22.25 11.62
CA LYS A 34 8.69 21.33 12.67
C LYS A 34 7.63 20.99 13.74
N ASP A 35 6.42 21.54 13.66
CA ASP A 35 5.38 21.38 14.67
C ASP A 35 4.02 21.51 13.97
N PRO A 36 3.37 20.41 13.52
CA PRO A 36 2.75 19.38 14.38
C PRO A 36 2.91 17.91 13.90
N TYR A 37 3.58 17.66 12.76
CA TYR A 37 3.74 16.33 12.15
C TYR A 37 5.01 15.59 12.57
N SER A 38 5.88 16.23 13.35
CA SER A 38 7.04 15.60 14.00
C SER A 38 6.61 14.46 14.94
N LYS A 39 5.44 14.56 15.57
CA LYS A 39 4.81 13.44 16.28
C LYS A 39 4.50 12.25 15.38
N LEU A 40 4.05 12.46 14.13
CA LEU A 40 3.82 11.35 13.18
C LEU A 40 5.12 10.63 12.78
N LYS A 41 6.29 11.23 12.99
CA LYS A 41 7.58 10.54 12.84
C LYS A 41 7.91 9.66 14.04
N GLU A 42 7.40 10.00 15.23
CA GLU A 42 7.51 9.19 16.45
C GLU A 42 6.49 8.03 16.45
N TYR A 43 5.28 8.25 15.91
CA TYR A 43 4.34 7.20 15.52
C TYR A 43 4.74 6.66 14.14
N ALA A 44 5.72 5.77 14.07
CA ALA A 44 6.21 5.21 12.81
C ALA A 44 5.07 4.57 11.98
N ALA A 45 4.39 5.36 11.13
CA ALA A 45 3.24 4.89 10.40
C ALA A 45 3.69 3.94 9.27
N GLU A 46 3.29 2.68 9.38
CA GLU A 46 3.44 1.66 8.35
C GLU A 46 2.21 1.67 7.44
N VAL A 47 2.38 1.18 6.21
CA VAL A 47 1.32 1.19 5.20
C VAL A 47 0.96 -0.24 4.85
N LEU A 48 -0.25 -0.66 5.22
CA LEU A 48 -0.82 -1.91 4.74
C LEU A 48 -1.40 -1.69 3.36
N THR A 49 -1.20 -2.63 2.45
CA THR A 49 -1.73 -2.56 1.09
C THR A 49 -2.28 -3.91 0.66
N VAL A 50 -3.42 -3.90 -0.03
CA VAL A 50 -3.94 -5.05 -0.76
C VAL A 50 -3.86 -4.76 -2.25
N ILE A 51 -3.23 -5.68 -2.97
CA ILE A 51 -3.08 -5.64 -4.42
C ILE A 51 -3.91 -6.77 -5.00
N GLY A 52 -4.79 -6.44 -5.94
CA GLY A 52 -5.55 -7.40 -6.74
C GLY A 52 -4.81 -7.75 -8.01
N VAL A 53 -4.99 -8.98 -8.50
CA VAL A 53 -4.48 -9.45 -9.79
C VAL A 53 -5.68 -9.85 -10.65
N ASP A 54 -5.78 -9.30 -11.86
CA ASP A 54 -6.84 -9.67 -12.80
C ASP A 54 -6.46 -10.89 -13.68
N LEU A 55 -7.39 -11.34 -14.52
CA LEU A 55 -7.19 -12.45 -15.46
C LEU A 55 -6.13 -12.16 -16.55
N ASN A 56 -5.71 -10.91 -16.70
CA ASN A 56 -4.67 -10.48 -17.61
C ASN A 56 -3.31 -10.30 -16.91
N ASN A 57 -3.16 -10.82 -15.68
CA ASN A 57 -1.97 -10.65 -14.84
C ASN A 57 -1.62 -9.19 -14.55
N GLN A 58 -2.60 -8.28 -14.57
CA GLN A 58 -2.42 -6.89 -14.20
C GLN A 58 -2.65 -6.71 -12.71
N MET A 59 -1.70 -6.05 -12.05
CA MET A 59 -1.79 -5.70 -10.64
C MET A 59 -2.44 -4.33 -10.46
N TYR A 60 -3.37 -4.22 -9.53
CA TYR A 60 -4.01 -2.96 -9.16
C TYR A 60 -4.19 -2.83 -7.64
N LEU A 61 -4.11 -1.61 -7.13
CA LEU A 61 -4.30 -1.34 -5.69
C LEU A 61 -5.80 -1.43 -5.38
N VAL A 62 -6.16 -2.31 -4.45
CA VAL A 62 -7.55 -2.51 -4.00
C VAL A 62 -7.83 -1.65 -2.77
N ALA A 63 -6.94 -1.69 -1.79
CA ALA A 63 -7.08 -0.93 -0.55
C ALA A 63 -5.71 -0.61 0.07
N TYR A 64 -5.64 0.44 0.89
CA TYR A 64 -4.50 0.75 1.73
C TYR A 64 -4.93 1.35 3.06
N ALA A 65 -4.13 1.15 4.10
CA ALA A 65 -4.35 1.74 5.41
C ALA A 65 -3.02 2.23 6.00
N LEU A 66 -3.07 3.38 6.69
CA LEU A 66 -1.98 3.87 7.52
C LEU A 66 -2.16 3.34 8.94
N VAL A 67 -1.18 2.59 9.44
CA VAL A 67 -1.23 1.96 10.76
C VAL A 67 0.02 2.36 11.56
N GLU A 68 -0.07 2.39 12.89
CA GLU A 68 1.10 2.73 13.72
C GLU A 68 2.17 1.64 13.74
N ALA A 69 1.81 0.39 13.43
CA ALA A 69 2.72 -0.74 13.27
C ALA A 69 2.02 -1.89 12.52
N GLU A 70 2.77 -2.65 11.73
CA GLU A 70 2.33 -3.88 11.08
C GLU A 70 2.29 -5.02 12.10
N THR A 71 1.13 -5.17 12.74
CA THR A 71 0.83 -6.23 13.70
C THR A 71 -0.26 -7.14 13.20
N LYS A 72 -0.42 -8.31 13.83
CA LYS A 72 -1.53 -9.22 13.52
C LYS A 72 -2.90 -8.57 13.76
N ASP A 73 -3.01 -7.74 14.80
CA ASP A 73 -4.26 -7.08 15.15
C ASP A 73 -4.63 -6.01 14.12
N THR A 74 -3.65 -5.21 13.66
CA THR A 74 -3.86 -4.22 12.60
C THR A 74 -4.20 -4.85 11.26
N TRP A 75 -3.57 -5.99 10.91
CA TRP A 75 -3.93 -6.76 9.73
C TRP A 75 -5.32 -7.38 9.84
N GLY A 76 -5.67 -7.95 11.00
CA GLY A 76 -7.00 -8.51 11.26
C GLY A 76 -8.10 -7.47 11.06
N TRP A 77 -7.96 -6.31 11.72
CA TRP A 77 -8.87 -5.19 11.55
C TRP A 77 -8.97 -4.74 10.07
N PHE A 78 -7.83 -4.58 9.39
CA PHE A 78 -7.80 -4.12 8.00
C PHE A 78 -8.50 -5.11 7.05
N LEU A 79 -8.28 -6.41 7.23
CA LEU A 79 -8.92 -7.45 6.44
C LEU A 79 -10.42 -7.58 6.75
N GLU A 80 -10.84 -7.38 8.00
CA GLU A 80 -12.26 -7.31 8.36
C GLU A 80 -12.96 -6.13 7.68
N GLN A 81 -12.33 -4.95 7.66
CA GLN A 81 -12.87 -3.79 6.94
C GLN A 81 -12.96 -4.09 5.44
N LEU A 82 -11.89 -4.64 4.86
CA LEU A 82 -11.87 -4.99 3.45
C LEU A 82 -12.93 -6.04 3.09
N ALA A 83 -13.13 -7.05 3.93
CA ALA A 83 -14.14 -8.08 3.74
C ALA A 83 -15.56 -7.53 3.82
N ALA A 84 -15.82 -6.60 4.75
CA ALA A 84 -17.10 -5.91 4.85
C ALA A 84 -17.38 -5.05 3.62
N ASP A 85 -16.40 -4.27 3.16
CA ASP A 85 -16.54 -3.36 2.01
C ASP A 85 -16.71 -4.11 0.68
N LEU A 86 -16.04 -5.26 0.52
CA LEU A 86 -16.12 -6.09 -0.67
C LEU A 86 -17.24 -7.13 -0.60
N GLU A 87 -18.06 -7.11 0.46
CA GLU A 87 -19.11 -8.08 0.72
C GLU A 87 -18.61 -9.53 0.55
N LEU A 88 -17.47 -9.84 1.20
CA LEU A 88 -16.83 -11.16 1.15
C LEU A 88 -17.59 -12.19 2.03
N ASN A 89 -18.85 -12.44 1.70
CA ASN A 89 -19.85 -13.16 2.50
C ASN A 89 -19.75 -14.70 2.47
N ASN A 90 -18.55 -15.29 2.29
CA ASN A 90 -18.27 -16.74 2.23
C ASN A 90 -18.41 -17.46 0.86
N SER A 91 -18.26 -16.77 -0.28
CA SER A 91 -18.23 -17.46 -1.59
C SER A 91 -17.34 -16.75 -2.60
N PHE A 92 -16.01 -16.86 -2.43
CA PHE A 92 -15.08 -16.26 -3.37
C PHE A 92 -13.89 -17.17 -3.67
N ASP A 93 -13.58 -17.33 -4.96
CA ASP A 93 -12.34 -17.92 -5.47
C ASP A 93 -11.17 -16.93 -5.34
N ILE A 94 -10.93 -16.42 -4.12
CA ILE A 94 -9.83 -15.49 -3.84
C ILE A 94 -8.69 -16.26 -3.17
N VAL A 95 -7.49 -16.12 -3.72
CA VAL A 95 -6.26 -16.64 -3.13
C VAL A 95 -5.56 -15.51 -2.40
N TRP A 96 -5.37 -15.68 -1.09
CA TRP A 96 -4.57 -14.76 -0.27
C TRP A 96 -3.10 -15.16 -0.31
N ILE A 97 -2.23 -14.19 -0.54
CA ILE A 97 -0.77 -14.38 -0.52
C ILE A 97 -0.21 -13.31 0.42
N SER A 98 0.47 -13.74 1.47
CA SER A 98 1.26 -12.88 2.35
C SER A 98 2.74 -13.24 2.22
N ASP A 99 3.61 -12.29 2.54
CA ASP A 99 5.02 -12.62 2.80
C ASP A 99 5.15 -13.45 4.10
N LYS A 100 6.30 -14.10 4.29
CA LYS A 100 6.54 -15.04 5.40
C LYS A 100 7.17 -14.40 6.63
#